data_AF-A0A1B6IGF5-F1
#
_entry.id   AF-A0A1B6IGF5-F1
#
_cell.length_a   1.000
_cell.length_b   1.000
_cell.length_c   1.000
_cell.angle_alpha   90.00
_cell.angle_beta   90.00
_cell.angle_gamma   90.00
#
_symmetry.space_group_name_H-M   'P 1'
#
loop_
_entity.id
_entity.type
_entity.pdbx_description
1 polymer ?
#
loop_
_entity_poly.entity_id
_entity_poly.type
_entity_poly.pdbx_seq_one_letter_code
_entity_poly.pdbx_strand_id
1 'polypeptide(L)'
;ILPGPNVSPKETVQYSMDVYTIQCKTRQITSWSSPACTRKVIVLQDNYPGEEYAYLIVVYTAFNIGSGTDANVGIQLIGSYATSRAHILRSNERKVLRRNSDDWFLIFTRRHLGTLEYMNIWHDNSGVHPDW
;
A
#
# COMPACT_ATOMS: atom_id res chain seq x y z
N ILE A 1 -5.84 39.64 24.56
CA ILE A 1 -6.25 38.48 23.74
C ILE A 1 -5.10 38.23 22.76
N LEU A 2 -4.29 37.20 22.99
CA LEU A 2 -3.16 36.87 22.12
C LEU A 2 -3.67 36.11 20.88
N PRO A 3 -3.15 36.36 19.67
CA PRO A 3 -3.48 35.53 18.52
C PRO A 3 -2.83 34.14 18.69
N GLY A 4 -3.63 33.09 18.53
CA GLY A 4 -3.15 31.70 18.54
C GLY A 4 -2.19 31.41 17.38
N PRO A 5 -1.37 30.34 17.47
CA PRO A 5 -0.40 30.03 16.43
C PRO A 5 -1.13 29.69 15.13
N ASN A 6 -0.76 30.43 14.10
CA ASN A 6 -1.19 30.27 12.72
C ASN A 6 -0.59 28.95 12.21
N VAL A 7 -1.36 27.86 12.29
CA VAL A 7 -0.95 26.57 11.73
C VAL A 7 -1.18 26.65 10.22
N SER A 8 -0.09 26.83 9.48
CA SER A 8 -0.08 26.70 8.03
C SER A 8 -0.58 25.31 7.62
N PRO A 9 -1.41 25.19 6.56
CA PRO A 9 -1.73 23.88 5.99
C PRO A 9 -0.41 23.24 5.55
N LYS A 10 -0.06 22.09 6.15
CA LYS A 10 1.09 21.31 5.67
C LYS A 10 0.82 20.95 4.22
N GLU A 11 1.71 21.40 3.35
CA GLU A 11 1.71 21.13 1.93
C GLU A 11 1.48 19.63 1.69
N THR A 12 0.42 19.30 0.95
CA THR A 12 0.20 17.95 0.45
C THR A 12 1.28 17.71 -0.61
N VAL A 13 2.40 17.13 -0.22
CA VAL A 13 3.41 16.68 -1.17
C VAL A 13 2.83 15.48 -1.92
N GLN A 14 2.58 15.68 -3.21
CA GLN A 14 2.07 14.65 -4.10
C GLN A 14 3.26 13.76 -4.54
N TYR A 15 3.57 12.74 -3.74
CA TYR A 15 4.54 11.72 -4.14
C TYR A 15 3.93 10.86 -5.24
N SER A 16 4.56 10.82 -6.43
CA SER A 16 4.14 9.89 -7.48
C SER A 16 4.64 8.49 -7.14
N MET A 17 3.78 7.69 -6.52
CA MET A 17 3.98 6.25 -6.49
C MET A 17 3.18 5.62 -7.61
N ASP A 18 3.88 4.89 -8.47
CA ASP A 18 3.25 3.99 -9.42
C ASP A 18 2.73 2.77 -8.66
N VAL A 19 1.58 2.93 -7.99
CA VAL A 19 0.88 1.81 -7.36
C VAL A 19 0.06 1.12 -8.44
N TYR A 20 0.61 0.03 -8.99
CA TYR A 20 -0.10 -0.80 -9.95
C TYR A 20 -0.99 -1.80 -9.19
N THR A 21 -2.30 -1.62 -9.27
CA THR A 21 -3.24 -2.70 -8.96
C THR A 21 -3.36 -3.59 -10.18
N ILE A 22 -2.75 -4.78 -10.14
CA ILE A 22 -2.94 -5.78 -11.20
C ILE A 22 -4.26 -6.50 -10.90
N GLN A 23 -5.32 -6.14 -11.62
CA GLN A 23 -6.46 -7.05 -11.76
C GLN A 23 -6.04 -8.24 -12.63
N CYS A 24 -6.11 -9.44 -12.05
CA CYS A 24 -5.75 -10.68 -12.73
C CYS A 24 -6.74 -10.99 -13.87
N LYS A 25 -6.26 -10.92 -15.12
CA LYS A 25 -6.76 -11.76 -16.21
C LYS A 25 -5.64 -12.73 -16.58
N THR A 26 -5.91 -14.02 -16.42
CA THR A 26 -4.99 -15.13 -16.70
C THR A 26 -4.46 -15.10 -18.13
N ARG A 27 -3.16 -14.87 -18.33
CA ARG A 27 -2.34 -15.51 -19.38
C ARG A 27 -0.83 -15.33 -19.13
N GLN A 28 -0.10 -16.35 -19.57
CA GLN A 28 1.30 -16.73 -19.27
C GLN A 28 2.34 -15.60 -19.19
N ILE A 29 3.14 -15.61 -18.12
CA ILE A 29 4.40 -14.85 -18.01
C ILE A 29 5.55 -15.78 -18.42
N THR A 30 6.34 -15.36 -19.41
CA THR A 30 7.62 -15.96 -19.78
C THR A 30 8.67 -15.62 -18.71
N SER A 31 9.21 -16.65 -18.07
CA SER A 31 10.08 -16.54 -16.89
C SER A 31 11.56 -16.59 -17.24
N TRP A 32 12.34 -15.61 -16.78
CA TRP A 32 13.65 -15.87 -16.18
C TRP A 32 13.49 -15.71 -14.66
N SER A 33 12.95 -16.74 -14.02
CA SER A 33 12.87 -16.80 -12.57
C SER A 33 14.21 -17.31 -12.02
N SER A 34 14.97 -16.43 -11.36
CA SER A 34 16.02 -16.90 -10.46
C SER A 34 15.38 -17.77 -9.37
N PRO A 35 15.87 -18.99 -9.10
CA PRO A 35 15.23 -19.95 -8.20
C PRO A 35 15.19 -19.52 -6.71
N ALA A 36 15.74 -18.34 -6.37
CA ALA A 36 15.83 -17.82 -5.01
C ALA A 36 14.82 -16.69 -4.67
N CYS A 37 14.05 -16.18 -5.63
CA CYS A 37 13.13 -15.06 -5.37
C CYS A 37 11.67 -15.52 -5.33
N THR A 38 11.33 -16.39 -4.36
CA THR A 38 9.93 -16.69 -4.05
C THR A 38 9.32 -15.46 -3.38
N ARG A 39 8.60 -14.64 -4.13
CA ARG A 39 7.90 -13.46 -3.60
C ARG A 39 6.82 -13.91 -2.64
N LYS A 40 6.91 -13.47 -1.38
CA LYS A 40 5.95 -13.83 -0.32
C LYS A 40 4.82 -12.81 -0.28
N VAL A 41 3.59 -13.27 -0.49
CA VAL A 41 2.37 -12.47 -0.32
C VAL A 41 2.06 -12.35 1.17
N ILE A 42 1.86 -11.12 1.62
CA ILE A 42 1.48 -10.76 2.99
C ILE A 42 -0.03 -10.64 3.04
N VAL A 43 -0.70 -11.57 3.72
CA VAL A 43 -2.13 -11.44 4.00
C VAL A 43 -2.28 -10.45 5.16
N LEU A 44 -2.99 -9.34 4.93
CA LEU A 44 -3.18 -8.34 5.98
C LEU A 44 -4.03 -8.91 7.12
N GLN A 45 -3.62 -8.57 8.34
CA GLN A 45 -4.24 -9.04 9.57
C GLN A 45 -5.60 -8.40 9.84
N ASP A 46 -5.91 -7.27 9.18
CA ASP A 46 -7.17 -6.54 9.34
C ASP A 46 -8.27 -6.97 8.35
N ASN A 47 -7.97 -7.95 7.48
CA ASN A 47 -8.93 -8.63 6.64
C ASN A 47 -9.99 -9.31 7.50
N TYR A 48 -11.27 -9.08 7.20
CA TYR A 48 -12.35 -9.65 7.97
C TYR A 48 -12.78 -11.03 7.41
N PRO A 49 -12.96 -12.06 8.26
CA PRO A 49 -13.47 -13.35 7.82
C PRO A 49 -14.84 -13.21 7.12
N GLY A 50 -14.97 -13.75 5.92
CA GLY A 50 -16.19 -13.64 5.11
C GLY A 50 -16.20 -12.45 4.12
N GLU A 51 -15.11 -11.68 4.05
CA GLU A 51 -14.83 -10.85 2.88
C GLU A 51 -14.20 -11.73 1.79
N GLU A 52 -14.84 -11.82 0.62
CA GLU A 52 -14.51 -12.82 -0.41
C GLU A 52 -13.78 -12.22 -1.62
N TYR A 53 -13.82 -10.89 -1.79
CA TYR A 53 -13.22 -10.23 -2.95
C TYR A 53 -11.78 -9.83 -2.66
N ALA A 54 -10.84 -10.55 -3.25
CA ALA A 54 -9.42 -10.34 -3.04
C ALA A 54 -8.83 -9.28 -3.98
N TYR A 55 -8.00 -8.39 -3.43
CA TYR A 55 -7.21 -7.41 -4.16
C TYR A 55 -5.75 -7.55 -3.75
N LEU A 56 -4.88 -7.70 -4.75
CA LEU A 56 -3.43 -7.74 -4.55
C LEU A 56 -2.84 -6.36 -4.80
N ILE A 57 -2.27 -5.78 -3.75
CA ILE A 57 -1.58 -4.50 -3.77
C ILE A 57 -0.09 -4.80 -3.79
N VAL A 58 0.63 -4.27 -4.78
CA VAL A 58 2.08 -4.41 -4.86
C VAL A 58 2.71 -3.03 -4.73
N VAL A 59 3.59 -2.88 -3.75
CA VAL A 59 4.32 -1.63 -3.50
C VAL A 59 5.79 -1.86 -3.79
N TYR A 60 6.30 -1.09 -4.76
CA TYR A 60 7.71 -1.09 -5.12
C TYR A 60 8.39 0.10 -4.47
N THR A 61 9.40 -0.19 -3.64
CA THR A 61 10.17 0.84 -2.96
C THR A 61 11.53 0.95 -3.62
N ALA A 62 11.85 2.14 -4.13
CA ALA A 62 13.05 2.38 -4.93
C ALA A 62 14.36 2.11 -4.16
N PHE A 63 15.45 1.98 -4.92
CA PHE A 63 16.80 1.81 -4.38
C PHE A 63 17.42 3.13 -3.89
N ASN A 64 16.78 4.30 -4.02
CA ASN A 64 17.40 5.55 -3.60
C ASN A 64 17.49 5.66 -2.06
N ILE A 65 18.46 6.43 -1.57
CA ILE A 65 18.60 6.71 -0.14
C ILE A 65 17.34 7.45 0.33
N GLY A 66 16.75 7.00 1.44
CA GLY A 66 15.52 7.59 1.97
C GLY A 66 14.22 7.14 1.30
N SER A 67 14.26 6.23 0.32
CA SER A 67 13.03 5.78 -0.35
C SER A 67 12.15 4.84 0.47
N GLY A 68 12.65 4.28 1.57
CA GLY A 68 11.86 3.44 2.46
C GLY A 68 11.41 4.22 3.68
N THR A 69 10.29 3.81 4.27
CA THR A 69 9.70 4.48 5.43
C THR A 69 9.58 3.53 6.61
N ASP A 70 9.76 4.06 7.83
CA ASP A 70 9.40 3.38 9.07
C ASP A 70 7.95 3.66 9.51
N ALA A 71 7.26 4.60 8.86
CA ALA A 71 5.89 4.98 9.20
C ALA A 71 4.88 3.87 8.87
N ASN A 72 3.74 3.91 9.55
CA ASN A 72 2.61 3.08 9.16
C ASN A 72 1.93 3.72 7.96
N VAL A 73 1.89 2.99 6.84
CA VAL A 73 1.23 3.43 5.62
C VAL A 73 -0.17 2.84 5.57
N GLY A 74 -1.16 3.73 5.44
CA GLY A 74 -2.55 3.39 5.21
C GLY A 74 -2.89 3.44 3.72
N ILE A 75 -3.77 2.56 3.29
CA ILE A 75 -4.34 2.53 1.95
C ILE A 75 -5.85 2.32 2.00
N GLN A 76 -6.56 2.91 1.04
CA GLN A 76 -7.95 2.64 0.76
C GLN A 76 -8.16 2.60 -0.75
N LEU A 77 -8.85 1.57 -1.25
CA LEU A 77 -9.17 1.40 -2.66
C LEU A 77 -10.54 1.99 -2.98
N ILE A 78 -10.62 2.81 -4.03
CA ILE A 78 -11.86 3.38 -4.53
C ILE A 78 -12.12 2.81 -5.92
N GLY A 79 -13.25 2.14 -6.09
CA GLY A 79 -13.72 1.70 -7.38
C GLY A 79 -15.15 2.15 -7.67
N SER A 80 -15.57 1.95 -8.92
CA SER A 80 -16.83 2.45 -9.44
C SER A 80 -18.08 1.92 -8.73
N TYR A 81 -18.00 0.78 -8.03
CA TYR A 81 -19.15 0.17 -7.34
C TYR A 81 -19.08 0.27 -5.81
N ALA A 82 -17.87 0.37 -5.25
CA ALA A 82 -17.67 0.41 -3.81
C ALA A 82 -16.28 0.92 -3.44
N THR A 83 -16.12 1.27 -2.17
CA THR A 83 -14.85 1.63 -1.54
C THR A 83 -14.46 0.56 -0.53
N SER A 84 -13.18 0.21 -0.47
CA SER A 84 -12.67 -0.70 0.57
C SER A 84 -12.66 -0.03 1.94
N ARG A 85 -12.41 -0.84 2.98
CA ARG A 85 -11.96 -0.30 4.27
C ARG A 85 -10.56 0.29 4.12
N ALA A 86 -10.16 1.11 5.09
CA ALA A 86 -8.79 1.50 5.26
C ALA A 86 -7.98 0.30 5.78
N HIS A 87 -6.83 0.05 5.17
CA HIS A 87 -5.90 -1.00 5.56
C HIS A 87 -4.54 -0.42 5.89
N ILE A 88 -3.87 -0.97 6.90
CA ILE A 88 -2.48 -0.61 7.20
C ILE A 88 -1.54 -1.65 6.58
N LEU A 89 -0.64 -1.20 5.71
CA LEU A 89 0.34 -2.02 5.02
C LEU A 89 1.45 -2.44 5.99
N ARG A 90 1.25 -3.57 6.68
CA ARG A 90 2.20 -4.11 7.66
C ARG A 90 2.31 -5.63 7.57
N SER A 91 3.44 -6.15 8.00
CA SER A 91 3.66 -7.59 8.19
C SER A 91 4.12 -7.88 9.61
N ASN A 92 3.68 -9.00 10.17
CA ASN A 92 4.14 -9.47 11.48
C ASN A 92 5.49 -10.19 11.39
N GLU A 93 5.92 -10.58 10.19
CA GLU A 93 7.11 -11.40 9.98
C GLU A 93 8.35 -10.57 9.63
N ARG A 94 8.15 -9.41 9.00
CA ARG A 94 9.24 -8.53 8.56
C ARG A 94 8.79 -7.08 8.45
N LYS A 95 9.77 -6.19 8.47
CA LYS A 95 9.57 -4.80 8.05
C LYS A 95 9.25 -4.76 6.54
N VAL A 96 8.31 -3.90 6.16
CA VAL A 96 7.82 -3.70 4.78
C VAL A 96 8.09 -2.27 4.34
N LEU A 97 7.98 -1.94 3.06
CA LEU A 97 8.22 -0.59 2.54
C LEU A 97 9.64 -0.11 2.87
N ARG A 98 10.59 -1.04 2.78
CA ARG A 98 12.01 -0.75 2.99
C ARG A 98 12.65 -0.43 1.65
N ARG A 99 13.73 0.34 1.67
CA ARG A 99 14.51 0.62 0.47
C ARG A 99 14.80 -0.68 -0.31
N ASN A 100 14.62 -0.65 -1.62
CA ASN A 100 14.88 -1.77 -2.52
C ASN A 100 14.05 -3.03 -2.20
N SER A 101 12.75 -2.86 -1.93
CA SER A 101 11.81 -3.98 -1.71
C SER A 101 10.61 -3.93 -2.64
N ASP A 102 10.08 -5.12 -2.93
CA ASP A 102 8.76 -5.34 -3.50
C ASP A 102 7.87 -6.02 -2.45
N ASP A 103 6.88 -5.28 -1.96
CA ASP A 103 5.97 -5.73 -0.91
C ASP A 103 4.58 -6.03 -1.49
N TRP A 104 4.11 -7.26 -1.27
CA TRP A 104 2.89 -7.79 -1.88
C TRP A 104 1.85 -8.00 -0.78
N PHE A 105 0.76 -7.24 -0.80
CA PHE A 105 -0.28 -7.27 0.23
C PHE A 105 -1.58 -7.78 -0.35
N LEU A 106 -2.17 -8.79 0.29
CA LEU A 106 -3.48 -9.30 -0.06
C LEU A 106 -4.52 -8.72 0.89
N ILE A 107 -5.47 -7.98 0.33
CA ILE A 107 -6.63 -7.47 1.07
C ILE A 107 -7.92 -8.08 0.56
N PHE A 108 -8.89 -8.22 1.45
CA PHE A 108 -10.22 -8.69 1.11
C PHE A 108 -11.23 -7.57 1.34
N THR A 109 -12.24 -7.52 0.47
CA THR A 109 -13.36 -6.60 0.61
C THR A 109 -14.69 -7.37 0.60
N ARG A 110 -15.67 -6.83 1.30
CA ARG A 110 -17.03 -7.39 1.32
C ARG A 110 -17.74 -7.37 -0.03
N ARG A 111 -17.40 -6.43 -0.91
CA ARG A 111 -18.03 -6.25 -2.23
C ARG A 111 -16.97 -6.06 -3.30
N HIS A 112 -17.27 -6.52 -4.51
CA HIS A 112 -16.51 -6.16 -5.69
C HIS A 112 -16.50 -4.63 -5.86
N LEU A 113 -15.32 -4.04 -5.91
CA LEU A 113 -15.12 -2.59 -6.03
C LEU A 113 -15.45 -2.05 -7.42
N GLY A 114 -15.59 -2.91 -8.43
CA GLY A 114 -15.79 -2.49 -9.81
C GLY A 114 -14.46 -2.21 -10.51
N THR A 115 -14.47 -1.25 -11.43
CA THR A 115 -13.23 -0.69 -12.00
C THR A 115 -12.58 0.17 -10.94
N LEU A 116 -11.32 -0.09 -10.59
CA LEU A 116 -10.58 0.78 -9.68
C LEU A 116 -10.33 2.13 -10.32
N GLU A 117 -10.75 3.19 -9.64
CA GLU A 117 -10.67 4.57 -10.14
C GLU A 117 -9.44 5.27 -9.57
N TYR A 118 -9.25 5.18 -8.25
CA TYR A 118 -8.09 5.74 -7.54
C TYR A 118 -7.90 5.06 -6.18
N MET A 119 -6.80 5.40 -5.51
CA MET A 119 -6.48 4.92 -4.18
C MET A 119 -6.08 6.10 -3.30
N ASN A 120 -6.54 6.09 -2.05
CA ASN A 120 -6.04 6.99 -1.03
C ASN A 120 -4.87 6.33 -0.32
N ILE A 121 -3.76 7.04 -0.18
CA ILE A 121 -2.56 6.59 0.52
C ILE A 121 -2.16 7.68 1.50
N TRP A 122 -1.84 7.29 2.73
CA TRP A 122 -1.37 8.20 3.77
C TRP A 122 -0.38 7.50 4.68
N HIS A 123 0.36 8.25 5.49
CA HIS A 123 1.23 7.71 6.52
C HIS A 123 1.02 8.45 7.84
N ASP A 124 1.31 7.80 8.95
CA ASP A 124 1.14 8.38 10.30
C ASP A 124 2.37 9.17 10.80
N ASN A 125 3.40 9.27 9.95
CA ASN A 125 4.67 9.93 10.24
C ASN A 125 5.41 9.37 11.48
N SER A 126 5.13 8.12 11.85
CA SER A 126 5.81 7.44 12.96
C SER A 126 7.17 6.85 12.54
N GLY A 127 8.02 6.55 13.52
CA GLY A 127 9.33 5.93 13.28
C GLY A 127 10.50 6.93 13.20
N VAL A 128 11.69 6.39 12.92
CA VAL A 128 12.95 7.18 12.89
C VAL A 128 13.13 7.87 11.54
N HIS A 129 12.70 7.21 10.48
CA HIS A 129 12.70 7.75 9.11
C HIS A 129 11.29 7.65 8.52
N PRO A 130 10.37 8.55 8.92
CA PRO A 130 8.96 8.47 8.54
C PRO A 130 8.68 8.95 7.11
N ASP A 131 9.58 9.77 6.56
CA ASP A 131 9.45 10.32 5.22
C ASP A 131 9.46 9.18 4.19
N TRP A 132 8.60 9.31 3.18
CA TRP A 132 8.41 8.29 2.15
C TRP A 132 8.37 8.90 0.75
#